data_AF-A0A835F664-F1
#
_entry.id   AF-A0A835F664-F1
#
_cell.length_a   1.000
_cell.length_b   1.000
_cell.length_c   1.000
_cell.angle_alpha   90.00
_cell.angle_beta   90.00
_cell.angle_gamma   90.00
#
_symmetry.space_group_name_H-M   'P 1'
#
loop_
_entity.id
_entity.type
_entity.pdbx_description
1 polymer ?
#
loop_
_entity_poly.entity_id
_entity_poly.type
_entity_poly.pdbx_seq_one_letter_code
_entity_poly.pdbx_strand_id
1 'polypeptide(L)'
;MKRARAAQHDEGDDRHIPRVIRNAIDGARGQPPSAGYGPAVPVQMALAHRWARYEHVVSALRSLANLSLIQQPARENARALLGSLLKHPTPFDAGVRFPEAEVFLSVDHGKFGECVSRIEKALLRVEAATSGFIIRNIQRAASACEEFMDAVRSAAEVATLVLPEEHGKPVLYDRDVFEEDFLLTWTDA
;
A
#
# COMPACT_ATOMS: atom_id res chain seq x y z
N MET A 1 -16.36 26.04 50.31
CA MET A 1 -15.25 25.08 50.14
C MET A 1 -15.47 24.34 48.82
N LYS A 2 -14.48 24.42 47.93
CA LYS A 2 -14.57 24.05 46.51
C LYS A 2 -14.43 22.54 46.32
N ARG A 3 -15.31 21.96 45.50
CA ARG A 3 -15.27 20.57 45.03
C ARG A 3 -14.00 20.33 44.20
N ALA A 4 -13.34 19.21 44.44
CA ALA A 4 -12.26 18.70 43.61
C ALA A 4 -12.79 18.42 42.20
N ARG A 5 -12.16 19.04 41.20
CA ARG A 5 -12.42 18.80 39.77
C ARG A 5 -11.56 17.60 39.38
N ALA A 6 -12.21 16.45 39.17
CA ALA A 6 -11.57 15.29 38.58
C ALA A 6 -11.07 15.67 37.18
N ALA A 7 -9.83 15.29 36.88
CA ALA A 7 -9.21 15.48 35.58
C ALA A 7 -10.10 14.86 34.49
N GLN A 8 -10.54 15.70 33.56
CA GLN A 8 -11.14 15.24 32.31
C GLN A 8 -10.02 14.53 31.55
N HIS A 9 -10.10 13.20 31.47
CA HIS A 9 -9.31 12.43 30.51
C HIS A 9 -9.79 12.86 29.12
N ASP A 10 -8.83 13.29 28.32
CA ASP A 10 -8.98 13.76 26.95
C ASP A 10 -9.52 12.60 26.09
N GLU A 11 -10.82 12.61 25.77
CA GLU A 11 -11.48 11.71 24.81
C GLU A 11 -11.13 12.14 23.37
N GLY A 12 -9.84 12.15 23.06
CA GLY A 12 -9.30 12.88 21.93
C GLY A 12 -8.37 12.08 21.02
N ASP A 13 -8.53 10.77 20.84
CA ASP A 13 -7.86 10.08 19.71
C ASP A 13 -8.45 8.69 19.35
N ASP A 14 -9.78 8.55 19.38
CA ASP A 14 -10.46 7.33 18.92
C ASP A 14 -10.53 7.36 17.36
N ARG A 15 -9.36 7.29 16.71
CA ARG A 15 -9.20 7.38 15.24
C ARG A 15 -9.95 6.24 14.55
N HIS A 16 -11.17 6.51 14.11
CA HIS A 16 -11.94 5.82 13.07
C HIS A 16 -11.75 4.29 12.95
N ILE A 17 -11.69 3.57 14.07
CA ILE A 17 -11.61 2.10 14.07
C ILE A 17 -12.98 1.55 13.61
N PRO A 18 -13.07 0.81 12.49
CA PRO A 18 -14.31 0.17 12.09
C PRO A 18 -14.90 -0.66 13.24
N ARG A 19 -16.19 -0.52 13.51
CA ARG A 19 -16.88 -1.18 14.66
C ARG A 19 -16.61 -2.69 14.75
N VAL A 20 -16.41 -3.36 13.62
CA VAL A 20 -16.08 -4.78 13.55
C VAL A 20 -14.73 -5.09 14.22
N ILE A 21 -13.73 -4.23 14.03
CA ILE A 21 -12.40 -4.39 14.65
C ILE A 21 -12.52 -4.17 16.16
N ARG A 22 -13.20 -3.10 16.58
CA ARG A 22 -13.41 -2.80 18.00
C ARG A 22 -14.07 -3.98 18.73
N ASN A 23 -15.13 -4.52 18.16
CA ASN A 23 -15.85 -5.67 18.72
C ASN A 23 -14.99 -6.95 18.76
N ALA A 24 -14.16 -7.18 17.75
CA ALA A 24 -13.26 -8.34 17.72
C ALA A 24 -12.15 -8.22 18.79
N ILE A 25 -11.57 -7.03 18.96
CA ILE A 25 -10.60 -6.72 20.01
C ILE A 25 -11.25 -6.93 21.39
N ASP A 26 -12.45 -6.38 21.60
CA ASP A 26 -13.17 -6.51 22.87
C ASP A 26 -13.57 -7.96 23.16
N GLY A 27 -13.96 -8.74 22.15
CA GLY A 27 -14.27 -10.16 22.30
C GLY A 27 -13.06 -11.05 22.62
N ALA A 28 -11.86 -10.64 22.22
CA ALA A 28 -10.62 -11.36 22.51
C ALA A 28 -10.07 -11.11 23.93
N ARG A 29 -10.57 -10.08 24.64
CA ARG A 29 -10.20 -9.76 26.03
C ARG A 29 -10.74 -10.85 26.99
N GLY A 30 -10.03 -11.98 27.08
CA GLY A 30 -10.38 -13.10 27.96
C GLY A 30 -9.84 -14.45 27.51
N GLN A 31 -9.32 -14.55 26.30
CA GLN A 31 -8.68 -15.76 25.79
C GLN A 31 -7.18 -15.77 26.19
N PRO A 32 -6.60 -16.90 26.61
CA PRO A 32 -5.17 -16.97 26.90
C PRO A 32 -4.38 -16.57 25.65
N PRO A 33 -3.32 -15.75 25.78
CA PRO A 33 -2.58 -15.26 24.64
C PRO A 33 -1.91 -16.45 23.93
N SER A 34 -2.23 -16.64 22.65
CA SER A 34 -1.47 -17.53 21.78
C SER A 34 -0.17 -16.83 21.38
N ALA A 35 0.94 -17.55 21.39
CA ALA A 35 2.20 -17.05 20.85
C ALA A 35 1.99 -16.56 19.40
N GLY A 36 2.64 -15.44 19.06
CA GLY A 36 2.51 -14.76 17.77
C GLY A 36 1.66 -13.49 17.78
N TYR A 37 1.21 -13.06 16.60
CA TYR A 37 0.36 -11.89 16.45
C TYR A 37 -1.10 -12.17 16.85
N GLY A 38 -1.67 -11.23 17.60
CA GLY A 38 -3.10 -11.09 17.79
C GLY A 38 -3.50 -9.61 17.85
N PRO A 39 -4.80 -9.29 17.85
CA PRO A 39 -5.95 -10.18 17.66
C PRO A 39 -6.10 -10.69 16.21
N ALA A 40 -6.82 -11.81 16.02
CA ALA A 40 -6.88 -12.51 14.72
C ALA A 40 -7.52 -11.71 13.57
N VAL A 41 -8.55 -10.89 13.86
CA VAL A 41 -9.24 -10.10 12.82
C VAL A 41 -8.30 -9.04 12.22
N PRO A 42 -7.61 -8.20 13.01
CA PRO A 42 -6.60 -7.31 12.44
C PRO A 42 -5.47 -8.03 11.70
N VAL A 43 -5.04 -9.22 12.14
CA VAL A 43 -4.06 -10.03 11.39
C VAL A 43 -4.60 -10.37 9.99
N GLN A 44 -5.85 -10.83 9.90
CA GLN A 44 -6.47 -11.13 8.60
C GLN A 44 -6.60 -9.90 7.70
N MET A 45 -6.90 -8.73 8.28
CA MET A 45 -6.95 -7.47 7.53
C MET A 45 -5.58 -7.09 6.97
N ALA A 46 -4.54 -7.19 7.78
CA ALA A 46 -3.17 -6.94 7.34
C ALA A 46 -2.73 -7.94 6.24
N LEU A 47 -3.10 -9.22 6.38
CA LEU A 47 -2.80 -10.26 5.40
C LEU A 47 -3.54 -10.08 4.06
N ALA A 48 -4.63 -9.30 4.03
CA ALA A 48 -5.37 -9.03 2.81
C ALA A 48 -4.67 -8.03 1.88
N HIS A 49 -3.71 -7.26 2.41
CA HIS A 49 -2.91 -6.32 1.63
C HIS A 49 -1.84 -7.05 0.82
N ARG A 50 -1.43 -6.45 -0.31
CA ARG A 50 -0.23 -6.88 -1.04
C ARG A 50 0.94 -6.03 -0.61
N TRP A 51 1.98 -6.69 -0.13
CA TRP A 51 3.14 -6.05 0.46
C TRP A 51 4.33 -6.11 -0.48
N ALA A 52 5.03 -4.99 -0.68
CA ALA A 52 6.31 -4.96 -1.37
C ALA A 52 7.33 -4.17 -0.57
N ARG A 53 8.58 -4.63 -0.59
CA ARG A 53 9.71 -3.85 -0.04
C ARG A 53 9.82 -2.53 -0.76
N TYR A 54 10.04 -1.45 -0.02
CA TYR A 54 10.11 -0.10 -0.56
C TYR A 54 11.16 0.03 -1.69
N GLU A 55 12.31 -0.63 -1.56
CA GLU A 55 13.34 -0.62 -2.60
C GLU A 55 12.87 -1.25 -3.93
N HIS A 56 12.04 -2.28 -3.87
CA HIS A 56 11.47 -2.92 -5.06
C HIS A 56 10.44 -2.00 -5.71
N VAL A 57 9.63 -1.29 -4.92
CA VAL A 57 8.70 -0.27 -5.40
C VAL A 57 9.46 0.83 -6.14
N VAL A 58 10.48 1.42 -5.52
CA VAL A 58 11.28 2.50 -6.11
C VAL A 58 11.99 2.03 -7.39
N SER A 59 12.54 0.82 -7.37
CA SER A 59 13.19 0.21 -8.54
C SER A 59 12.20 -0.01 -9.69
N ALA A 60 11.00 -0.52 -9.39
CA ALA A 60 9.95 -0.72 -10.39
C ALA A 60 9.48 0.61 -10.99
N LEU A 61 9.18 1.61 -10.17
CA LEU A 61 8.74 2.94 -10.64
C LEU A 61 9.80 3.61 -11.51
N ARG A 62 11.08 3.54 -11.10
CA ARG A 62 12.20 4.04 -11.91
C ARG A 62 12.29 3.30 -13.25
N SER A 63 12.10 1.98 -13.25
CA SER A 63 12.14 1.17 -14.47
C SER A 63 10.99 1.56 -15.40
N LEU A 64 9.77 1.67 -14.88
CA LEU A 64 8.58 2.08 -15.65
C LEU A 64 8.74 3.48 -16.27
N ALA A 65 9.31 4.43 -15.54
CA ALA A 65 9.56 5.79 -16.01
C ALA A 65 10.55 5.88 -17.20
N ASN A 66 11.35 4.83 -17.43
CA ASN A 66 12.35 4.78 -18.50
C ASN A 66 11.91 3.93 -19.70
N LEU A 67 10.66 3.45 -19.76
CA LEU A 67 10.17 2.61 -20.85
C LEU A 67 9.69 3.42 -22.05
N SER A 68 10.03 2.96 -23.25
CA SER A 68 9.44 3.44 -24.49
C SER A 68 8.23 2.58 -24.90
N LEU A 69 7.04 2.92 -24.41
CA LEU A 69 5.84 2.09 -24.58
C LEU A 69 5.30 2.00 -26.01
N ILE A 70 5.91 2.71 -26.98
CA ILE A 70 5.64 2.53 -28.41
C ILE A 70 6.04 1.11 -28.86
N GLN A 71 7.08 0.55 -28.25
CA GLN A 71 7.58 -0.78 -28.58
C GLN A 71 6.84 -1.87 -27.79
N GLN A 72 6.46 -2.95 -28.48
CA GLN A 72 5.79 -4.10 -27.85
C GLN A 72 6.60 -4.71 -26.69
N PRO A 73 7.94 -4.92 -26.80
CA PRO A 73 8.72 -5.45 -25.69
C PRO A 73 8.70 -4.56 -24.43
N ALA A 74 8.63 -3.24 -24.60
CA ALA A 74 8.54 -2.32 -23.46
C ALA A 74 7.20 -2.44 -22.74
N ARG A 75 6.09 -2.66 -23.47
CA ARG A 75 4.77 -2.90 -22.86
C ARG A 75 4.71 -4.24 -22.12
N GLU A 76 5.32 -5.28 -22.68
CA GLU A 76 5.45 -6.57 -22.00
C GLU A 76 6.29 -6.46 -20.73
N ASN A 77 7.39 -5.72 -20.78
CA ASN A 77 8.22 -5.44 -19.61
C ASN A 77 7.43 -4.64 -18.55
N ALA A 78 6.68 -3.60 -18.95
CA ALA A 78 5.81 -2.85 -18.03
C ALA A 78 4.81 -3.78 -17.31
N ARG A 79 4.16 -4.68 -18.05
CA ARG A 79 3.24 -5.67 -17.49
C ARG A 79 3.92 -6.63 -16.53
N ALA A 80 5.12 -7.10 -16.87
CA ALA A 80 5.91 -7.98 -16.01
C ALA A 80 6.32 -7.28 -14.70
N LEU A 81 6.77 -6.02 -14.77
CA LEU A 81 7.13 -5.22 -13.60
C LEU A 81 5.93 -5.00 -12.67
N LEU A 82 4.78 -4.59 -13.21
CA LEU A 82 3.54 -4.41 -12.44
C LEU A 82 3.06 -5.72 -11.83
N GLY A 83 3.09 -6.80 -12.62
CA GLY A 83 2.72 -8.13 -12.16
C GLY A 83 3.64 -8.66 -11.05
N SER A 84 4.94 -8.37 -11.11
CA SER A 84 5.90 -8.72 -10.06
C SER A 84 5.62 -7.94 -8.79
N LEU A 85 5.39 -6.63 -8.91
CA LEU A 85 5.12 -5.76 -7.76
C LEU A 85 3.89 -6.23 -6.96
N LEU A 86 2.87 -6.73 -7.66
CA LEU A 86 1.63 -7.22 -7.06
C LEU A 86 1.69 -8.66 -6.55
N LYS A 87 2.82 -9.36 -6.66
CA LYS A 87 2.97 -10.79 -6.31
C LYS A 87 4.10 -11.08 -5.31
N HIS A 88 4.59 -10.05 -4.61
CA HIS A 88 5.59 -10.24 -3.56
C HIS A 88 5.03 -11.06 -2.39
N PRO A 89 5.87 -11.89 -1.73
CA PRO A 89 5.46 -12.64 -0.55
C PRO A 89 5.14 -11.68 0.60
N THR A 90 4.10 -12.01 1.37
CA THR A 90 3.74 -11.29 2.59
C THR A 90 4.87 -11.44 3.62
N PRO A 91 5.33 -10.34 4.27
CA PRO A 91 6.53 -10.36 5.11
C PRO A 91 6.29 -10.88 6.53
N PHE A 92 5.07 -11.26 6.87
CA PHE A 92 4.66 -11.71 8.19
C PHE A 92 3.54 -12.76 8.07
N ASP A 93 3.28 -13.48 9.16
CA ASP A 93 2.08 -14.28 9.36
C ASP A 93 1.69 -14.30 10.86
N ALA A 94 0.69 -15.08 11.26
CA ALA A 94 0.28 -15.13 12.66
C ALA A 94 1.39 -15.59 13.63
N GLY A 95 2.35 -16.40 13.17
CA GLY A 95 3.51 -16.90 13.93
C GLY A 95 4.87 -16.33 13.49
N VAL A 96 4.90 -15.41 12.52
CA VAL A 96 6.10 -14.76 11.98
C VAL A 96 5.94 -13.26 12.11
N ARG A 97 6.73 -12.65 13.00
CA ARG A 97 6.70 -11.21 13.26
C ARG A 97 7.17 -10.42 12.04
N PHE A 98 6.62 -9.22 11.85
CA PHE A 98 7.04 -8.30 10.80
C PHE A 98 8.54 -7.95 10.91
N PRO A 99 9.29 -7.84 9.81
CA PRO A 99 10.73 -7.59 9.85
C PRO A 99 11.07 -6.21 10.44
N GLU A 100 12.10 -6.13 11.29
CA GLU A 100 12.48 -4.88 11.97
C GLU A 100 13.26 -3.90 11.07
N ALA A 101 14.16 -4.43 10.25
CA ALA A 101 15.14 -3.65 9.51
C ALA A 101 14.71 -3.34 8.06
N GLU A 102 13.46 -3.63 7.72
CA GLU A 102 12.93 -3.48 6.37
C GLU A 102 11.69 -2.60 6.35
N VAL A 103 11.56 -1.82 5.29
CA VAL A 103 10.40 -0.94 5.07
C VAL A 103 9.58 -1.50 3.93
N PHE A 104 8.28 -1.65 4.18
CA PHE A 104 7.32 -2.13 3.19
C PHE A 104 6.28 -1.08 2.87
N LEU A 105 5.59 -1.33 1.77
CA LEU A 105 4.46 -0.56 1.30
C LEU A 105 3.34 -1.51 0.92
N SER A 106 2.10 -1.16 1.25
CA SER A 106 0.94 -1.80 0.64
C SER A 106 0.77 -1.27 -0.79
N VAL A 107 0.83 -2.16 -1.78
CA VAL A 107 0.83 -1.79 -3.21
C VAL A 107 -0.56 -1.77 -3.84
N ASP A 108 -1.58 -2.24 -3.12
CA ASP A 108 -2.96 -2.34 -3.61
C ASP A 108 -3.99 -1.59 -2.76
N HIS A 109 -3.58 -1.00 -1.63
CA HIS A 109 -4.44 -0.19 -0.77
C HIS A 109 -4.00 1.29 -0.70
N GLY A 110 -4.93 2.13 -0.25
CA GLY A 110 -4.71 3.56 -0.06
C GLY A 110 -4.37 4.33 -1.35
N LYS A 111 -3.82 5.54 -1.21
CA LYS A 111 -3.49 6.39 -2.37
C LYS A 111 -2.45 5.76 -3.29
N PHE A 112 -1.53 4.95 -2.77
CA PHE A 112 -0.56 4.28 -3.63
C PHE A 112 -1.20 3.16 -4.46
N GLY A 113 -2.08 2.33 -3.87
CA GLY A 113 -2.87 1.35 -4.61
C GLY A 113 -3.71 1.98 -5.73
N GLU A 114 -4.32 3.14 -5.47
CA GLU A 114 -4.99 3.92 -6.52
C GLU A 114 -4.04 4.32 -7.65
N CYS A 115 -2.81 4.74 -7.33
CA CYS A 115 -1.81 5.09 -8.33
C CYS A 115 -1.37 3.87 -9.15
N VAL A 116 -1.15 2.72 -8.51
CA VAL A 116 -0.82 1.47 -9.22
C VAL A 116 -1.95 1.08 -10.18
N SER A 117 -3.20 1.15 -9.74
CA SER A 117 -4.36 0.90 -10.62
C SER A 117 -4.45 1.89 -11.79
N ARG A 118 -4.08 3.16 -11.59
CA ARG A 118 -4.00 4.15 -12.68
C ARG A 118 -2.92 3.79 -13.69
N ILE A 119 -1.75 3.33 -13.24
CA ILE A 119 -0.67 2.87 -14.13
C ILE A 119 -1.14 1.68 -14.97
N GLU A 120 -1.77 0.67 -14.35
CA GLU A 120 -2.32 -0.49 -15.07
C GLU A 120 -3.35 -0.08 -16.14
N LYS A 121 -4.28 0.83 -15.79
CA LYS A 121 -5.29 1.34 -16.74
C LYS A 121 -4.65 2.12 -17.88
N ALA A 122 -3.65 2.95 -17.60
CA ALA A 122 -2.94 3.70 -18.61
C ALA A 122 -2.16 2.77 -19.55
N LEU A 123 -1.53 1.71 -19.04
CA LEU A 123 -0.86 0.70 -19.85
C LEU A 123 -1.83 0.02 -20.82
N LEU A 124 -3.03 -0.35 -20.36
CA LEU A 124 -4.08 -0.91 -21.23
C LEU A 124 -4.52 0.07 -22.33
N ARG A 125 -4.58 1.37 -22.03
CA ARG A 125 -4.88 2.41 -23.05
C ARG A 125 -3.77 2.51 -24.08
N VAL A 126 -2.50 2.42 -23.66
CA VAL A 126 -1.37 2.43 -24.59
C VAL A 126 -1.40 1.20 -25.50
N GLU A 127 -1.67 0.01 -24.96
CA GLU A 127 -1.82 -1.23 -25.73
C GLU A 127 -2.95 -1.12 -26.76
N ALA A 128 -4.10 -0.59 -26.36
CA ALA A 128 -5.22 -0.35 -27.27
C ALA A 128 -4.88 0.65 -28.37
N ALA A 129 -4.19 1.75 -28.04
CA ALA A 129 -3.83 2.80 -28.99
C ALA A 129 -2.71 2.39 -29.96
N THR A 130 -1.88 1.42 -29.58
CA THR A 130 -0.75 0.92 -30.38
C THR A 130 -1.10 -0.34 -31.19
N SER A 131 -2.28 -0.93 -30.97
CA SER A 131 -2.79 -2.03 -31.80
C SER A 131 -3.09 -1.56 -33.22
N GLY A 132 -2.53 -2.25 -34.23
CA GLY A 132 -2.79 -1.97 -35.65
C GLY A 132 -2.32 -0.58 -36.11
N PHE A 133 -1.10 -0.18 -35.74
CA PHE A 133 -0.54 1.15 -35.93
C PHE A 133 -0.73 1.74 -37.35
N ILE A 134 -1.67 2.66 -37.51
CA ILE A 134 -1.87 3.53 -38.67
C ILE A 134 -1.56 4.96 -38.22
N ILE A 135 -1.04 5.83 -39.11
CA ILE A 135 -0.59 7.22 -38.81
C ILE A 135 -1.62 8.05 -38.01
N ARG A 136 -2.93 7.80 -38.16
CA ARG A 136 -4.00 8.45 -37.36
C ARG A 136 -3.98 8.10 -35.86
N ASN A 137 -3.33 7.00 -35.46
CA ASN A 137 -3.24 6.54 -34.08
C ASN A 137 -2.06 7.14 -33.31
N ILE A 138 -1.18 7.93 -33.96
CA ILE A 138 0.01 8.49 -33.30
C ILE A 138 -0.38 9.45 -32.16
N GLN A 139 -1.35 10.33 -32.39
CA GLN A 139 -1.82 11.25 -31.34
C GLN A 139 -2.47 10.52 -30.16
N ARG A 140 -3.24 9.46 -30.44
CA ARG A 140 -3.84 8.62 -29.40
C ARG A 140 -2.78 7.87 -28.60
N ALA A 141 -1.77 7.32 -29.27
CA ALA A 141 -0.68 6.63 -28.63
C ALA A 141 0.17 7.59 -27.77
N ALA A 142 0.46 8.79 -28.27
CA ALA A 142 1.18 9.82 -27.53
C ALA A 142 0.42 10.23 -26.25
N SER A 143 -0.87 10.56 -26.37
CA SER A 143 -1.71 10.91 -25.22
C SER A 143 -1.80 9.77 -24.20
N ALA A 144 -1.94 8.51 -24.65
CA ALA A 144 -1.94 7.37 -23.73
C ALA A 144 -0.57 7.18 -23.02
N CYS A 145 0.54 7.45 -23.71
CA CYS A 145 1.87 7.41 -23.09
C CYS A 145 2.07 8.54 -22.08
N GLU A 146 1.54 9.74 -22.35
CA GLU A 146 1.55 10.86 -21.41
C GLU A 146 0.76 10.52 -20.15
N GLU A 147 -0.46 9.97 -20.29
CA GLU A 147 -1.26 9.49 -19.15
C GLU A 147 -0.53 8.43 -18.33
N PHE A 148 0.18 7.50 -19.00
CA PHE A 148 0.99 6.51 -18.31
C PHE A 148 2.14 7.14 -17.51
N MET A 149 2.89 8.05 -18.13
CA MET A 149 4.00 8.73 -17.46
C MET A 149 3.54 9.61 -16.30
N ASP A 150 2.38 10.25 -16.43
CA ASP A 150 1.75 11.03 -15.37
C ASP A 150 1.31 10.13 -14.20
N ALA A 151 0.75 8.95 -14.49
CA ALA A 151 0.41 7.97 -13.47
C ALA A 151 1.65 7.43 -12.73
N VAL A 152 2.74 7.14 -13.45
CA VAL A 152 4.02 6.72 -12.85
C VAL A 152 4.63 7.83 -11.99
N ARG A 153 4.59 9.09 -12.46
CA ARG A 153 5.03 10.25 -11.68
C ARG A 153 4.22 10.38 -10.39
N SER A 154 2.89 10.33 -10.49
CA SER A 154 1.99 10.41 -9.34
C SER A 154 2.31 9.31 -8.32
N ALA A 155 2.54 8.07 -8.78
CA ALA A 155 2.92 6.96 -7.90
C ALA A 155 4.27 7.20 -7.22
N ALA A 156 5.26 7.74 -7.95
CA ALA A 156 6.57 8.06 -7.40
C ALA A 156 6.50 9.19 -6.36
N GLU A 157 5.73 10.25 -6.62
CA GLU A 157 5.48 11.32 -5.65
C GLU A 157 4.83 10.74 -4.40
N VAL A 158 3.74 9.99 -4.56
CA VAL A 158 3.02 9.33 -3.47
C VAL A 158 3.97 8.43 -2.66
N ALA A 159 4.81 7.61 -3.30
CA ALA A 159 5.77 6.73 -2.62
C ALA A 159 6.93 7.46 -1.91
N THR A 160 7.30 8.67 -2.35
CA THR A 160 8.48 9.40 -1.85
C THR A 160 8.14 10.60 -0.97
N LEU A 161 6.86 10.96 -0.86
CA LEU A 161 6.40 12.08 -0.02
C LEU A 161 6.57 11.77 1.48
N VAL A 162 7.76 12.06 1.99
CA VAL A 162 8.07 12.17 3.43
C VAL A 162 7.66 13.58 3.90
N LEU A 163 6.36 13.84 4.02
CA LEU A 163 5.87 15.04 4.72
C LEU A 163 5.06 14.59 5.93
N PRO A 164 5.26 15.18 7.11
CA PRO A 164 4.50 14.82 8.29
C PRO A 164 3.05 15.34 8.12
N GLU A 165 2.07 14.62 8.66
CA GLU A 165 0.71 15.14 8.94
C GLU A 165 -0.28 15.41 7.78
N GLU A 166 -0.57 14.43 6.91
CA GLU A 166 -1.86 14.49 6.19
C GLU A 166 -2.54 13.13 6.11
N HIS A 167 -3.85 13.12 6.41
CA HIS A 167 -4.71 11.95 6.24
C HIS A 167 -4.66 11.44 4.79
N GLY A 168 -4.34 10.16 4.64
CA GLY A 168 -4.32 9.46 3.35
C GLY A 168 -2.96 9.40 2.65
N LYS A 169 -1.82 9.59 3.32
CA LYS A 169 -0.50 9.24 2.72
C LYS A 169 -0.37 7.71 2.61
N PRO A 170 0.40 7.19 1.64
CA PRO A 170 0.75 5.77 1.67
C PRO A 170 1.69 5.58 2.85
N VAL A 171 1.28 4.72 3.76
CA VAL A 171 2.05 4.47 4.95
C VAL A 171 3.22 3.58 4.55
N LEU A 172 4.44 4.07 4.77
CA LEU A 172 5.63 3.22 4.79
C LEU A 172 5.60 2.49 6.13
N TYR A 173 5.61 1.17 6.05
CA TYR A 173 5.50 0.30 7.20
C TYR A 173 6.88 -0.25 7.56
N ASP A 174 7.46 0.30 8.62
CA ASP A 174 8.35 -0.49 9.46
C ASP A 174 7.50 -1.32 10.45
N ARG A 175 8.16 -2.11 11.29
CA ARG A 175 7.46 -2.95 12.28
C ARG A 175 6.56 -2.15 13.20
N ASP A 176 7.05 -1.03 13.73
CA ASP A 176 6.34 -0.29 14.78
C ASP A 176 5.08 0.36 14.20
N VAL A 177 5.19 0.99 13.03
CA VAL A 177 4.06 1.55 12.30
C VAL A 177 3.07 0.46 11.89
N PHE A 178 3.55 -0.70 11.46
CA PHE A 178 2.70 -1.83 11.12
C PHE A 178 1.90 -2.34 12.32
N GLU A 179 2.55 -2.53 13.46
CA GLU A 179 1.89 -3.01 14.68
C GLU A 179 0.90 -1.96 15.23
N GLU A 180 1.24 -0.68 15.15
CA GLU A 180 0.36 0.42 15.55
C GLU A 180 -0.88 0.54 14.64
N ASP A 181 -0.71 0.65 13.32
CA ASP A 181 -1.81 0.88 12.36
C ASP A 181 -2.84 -0.26 12.37
N PHE A 182 -2.38 -1.50 12.50
CA PHE A 182 -3.25 -2.66 12.54
C PHE A 182 -3.65 -3.06 13.97
N LEU A 183 -3.23 -2.32 15.00
CA LEU A 183 -3.53 -2.63 16.40
C LEU A 183 -3.13 -4.07 16.77
N LEU A 184 -1.96 -4.49 16.30
CA LEU A 184 -1.41 -5.82 16.51
C LEU A 184 -0.50 -5.85 17.72
N THR A 185 -0.60 -6.93 18.49
CA THR A 185 0.30 -7.23 19.60
C THR A 185 1.00 -8.54 19.32
N TRP A 186 2.33 -8.52 19.41
CA TRP A 186 3.15 -9.73 19.37
C TRP A 186 3.31 -10.34 20.77
N THR A 187 3.00 -11.62 20.90
CA THR A 187 3.26 -12.39 22.13
C THR A 187 4.40 -13.37 21.88
N ASP A 188 5.48 -13.28 22.65
CA ASP A 188 6.57 -14.26 22.57
C ASP A 188 6.13 -15.65 23.07
N ALA A 189 6.80 -16.69 22.57
CA ALA A 189 6.58 -18.08 22.95
C ALA A 189 7.25 -18.46 24.27
#